data_AF-A0A812VM85-F1
#
_entry.id   AF-A0A812VM85-F1
#
_cell.length_a   1.000
_cell.length_b   1.000
_cell.length_c   1.000
_cell.angle_alpha   90.00
_cell.angle_beta   90.00
_cell.angle_gamma   90.00
#
_symmetry.space_group_name_H-M   'P 1'
#
loop_
_entity.id
_entity.type
_entity.pdbx_description
1 polymer ?
#
loop_
_entity_poly.entity_id
_entity_poly.type
_entity_poly.pdbx_seq_one_letter_code
_entity_poly.pdbx_strand_id
1 'polypeptide(L)'
;KRSSLKDAWFVFDLLLVLLTIGEVWILTFILAVTGQKASMIQGTGLLRMLRLVRVLRLTRMTKLLRACPELMIVLKGLAYATRSVSVFFGVWMILIYFCSVMFRLFADGSEIGAAAYFDSVLSVMNTLFLRGIFSQNADFIIGITSVDPW
;
A
#
# COMPACT_ATOMS: atom_id res chain seq x y z
N LYS A 1 12.58 -25.69 26.70
CA LYS A 1 11.11 -25.60 26.49
C LYS A 1 10.59 -24.14 26.57
N ARG A 2 11.19 -23.19 25.81
CA ARG A 2 10.75 -21.79 25.71
C ARG A 2 11.22 -21.20 24.37
N SER A 3 10.54 -21.53 23.28
CA SER A 3 10.81 -20.92 21.96
C SER A 3 9.55 -20.61 21.15
N SER A 4 8.36 -20.59 21.76
CA SER A 4 7.11 -20.27 21.03
C SER A 4 7.11 -18.84 20.46
N LEU A 5 7.81 -17.89 21.10
CA LEU A 5 7.86 -16.49 20.66
C LEU A 5 8.94 -16.18 19.62
N LYS A 6 9.81 -17.15 19.29
CA LYS A 6 10.86 -16.97 18.26
C LYS A 6 10.46 -17.54 16.91
N ASP A 7 9.35 -18.27 16.84
CA ASP A 7 8.84 -18.79 15.57
C ASP A 7 8.04 -17.69 14.87
N ALA A 8 8.56 -17.21 13.74
CA ALA A 8 7.89 -16.21 12.90
C ALA A 8 6.49 -16.68 12.48
N TRP A 9 6.27 -17.99 12.37
CA TRP A 9 4.95 -18.57 12.10
C TRP A 9 3.95 -18.31 13.22
N PHE A 10 4.40 -18.43 14.46
CA PHE A 10 3.59 -18.23 15.65
C PHE A 10 3.29 -16.74 15.88
N VAL A 11 4.28 -15.86 15.70
CA VAL A 11 4.09 -14.41 15.84
C VAL A 11 3.12 -13.88 14.77
N PHE A 12 3.24 -14.34 13.53
CA PHE A 12 2.31 -13.97 12.48
C PHE A 12 0.90 -14.53 12.72
N ASP A 13 0.78 -15.77 13.21
CA ASP A 13 -0.53 -16.36 13.54
C ASP A 13 -1.21 -15.62 14.69
N LEU A 14 -0.45 -15.26 15.73
CA LEU A 14 -0.90 -14.44 16.85
C LEU A 14 -1.36 -13.05 16.38
N LEU A 15 -0.58 -12.40 15.50
CA LEU A 15 -0.94 -11.11 14.93
C LEU A 15 -2.23 -11.19 14.09
N LEU A 16 -2.36 -12.22 13.24
CA LEU A 16 -3.60 -12.47 12.48
C LEU A 16 -4.80 -12.65 13.41
N VAL A 17 -4.66 -13.45 14.46
CA VAL A 17 -5.73 -13.69 15.42
C VAL A 17 -6.11 -12.39 16.13
N LEU A 18 -5.14 -11.62 16.64
CA LEU A 18 -5.39 -10.31 17.26
C LEU A 18 -6.09 -9.34 16.30
N LEU A 19 -5.70 -9.32 15.04
CA LEU A 19 -6.32 -8.48 14.01
C LEU A 19 -7.75 -8.91 13.69
N THR A 20 -8.03 -10.22 13.66
CA THR A 20 -9.41 -10.73 13.49
C THR A 20 -10.29 -10.48 14.72
N ILE A 21 -9.73 -10.52 15.92
CA ILE A 21 -10.42 -10.15 17.15
C ILE A 21 -10.71 -8.65 17.12
N GLY A 22 -9.71 -7.80 16.85
CA GLY A 22 -9.91 -6.37 16.66
C GLY A 22 -11.00 -6.05 15.65
N GLU A 23 -11.01 -6.72 14.49
CA GLU A 23 -12.05 -6.57 13.47
C GLU A 23 -13.46 -6.84 14.02
N VAL A 24 -13.66 -7.96 14.71
CA VAL A 24 -14.98 -8.37 15.23
C VAL A 24 -15.40 -7.46 16.38
N TRP A 25 -14.49 -7.14 17.31
CA TRP A 25 -14.78 -6.34 18.49
C TRP A 25 -15.00 -4.87 18.17
N ILE A 26 -14.25 -4.29 17.22
CA ILE A 26 -14.45 -2.89 16.79
C ILE A 26 -15.83 -2.75 16.13
N LEU A 27 -16.22 -3.67 15.25
CA LEU A 27 -17.53 -3.62 14.61
C LEU A 27 -18.67 -3.81 15.61
N THR A 28 -18.57 -4.76 16.54
CA THR A 28 -19.60 -4.97 17.58
C THR A 28 -19.67 -3.79 18.54
N PHE A 29 -18.54 -3.19 18.91
CA PHE A 29 -18.47 -2.01 19.78
C PHE A 29 -19.09 -0.78 19.11
N ILE A 30 -18.77 -0.50 17.84
CA ILE A 30 -19.39 0.60 17.09
C ILE A 30 -20.90 0.39 17.01
N LEU A 31 -21.38 -0.81 16.67
CA LEU A 31 -22.81 -1.10 16.62
C LEU A 31 -23.51 -0.97 17.99
N ALA A 32 -22.84 -1.38 19.07
CA ALA A 32 -23.37 -1.30 20.43
C ALA A 32 -23.46 0.16 20.93
N VAL A 33 -22.44 0.99 20.67
CA VAL A 33 -22.40 2.39 21.11
C VAL A 33 -23.32 3.28 20.28
N THR A 34 -23.44 3.01 18.97
CA THR A 34 -24.28 3.85 18.09
C THR A 34 -25.77 3.53 18.24
N GLY A 35 -26.15 2.41 18.90
CA GLY A 35 -27.55 2.03 19.20
C GLY A 35 -28.49 1.89 17.99
N GLN A 36 -27.97 2.07 16.77
CA GLN A 36 -28.75 2.20 15.55
C GLN A 36 -28.82 0.89 14.78
N LYS A 37 -30.05 0.43 14.52
CA LYS A 37 -30.35 -0.64 13.56
C LYS A 37 -29.94 -0.20 12.16
N ALA A 38 -28.75 -0.59 11.70
CA ALA A 38 -28.27 -0.70 10.30
C ALA A 38 -28.49 0.46 9.28
N SER A 39 -29.32 1.47 9.54
CA SER A 39 -29.73 2.48 8.57
C SER A 39 -28.80 3.69 8.52
N MET A 40 -27.96 3.91 9.54
CA MET A 40 -26.95 4.99 9.59
C MET A 40 -25.62 4.61 8.89
N ILE A 41 -25.58 3.53 8.10
CA ILE A 41 -24.39 3.14 7.32
C ILE A 41 -24.20 4.05 6.07
N GLN A 42 -25.06 5.06 5.86
CA GLN A 42 -24.96 5.99 4.72
C GLN A 42 -23.94 7.12 4.90
N GLY A 43 -23.30 7.27 6.07
CA GLY A 43 -22.21 8.22 6.25
C GLY A 43 -20.94 7.80 5.49
N THR A 44 -20.40 8.68 4.65
CA THR A 44 -19.22 8.44 3.79
C THR A 44 -17.99 7.88 4.55
N GLY A 45 -17.82 8.26 5.82
CA GLY A 45 -16.76 7.75 6.70
C GLY A 45 -16.95 6.28 7.11
N LEU A 46 -18.17 5.87 7.46
CA LEU A 46 -18.50 4.49 7.85
C LEU A 46 -18.40 3.52 6.67
N LEU A 47 -18.79 3.95 5.46
CA LEU A 47 -18.60 3.15 4.24
C LEU A 47 -17.13 2.90 3.93
N ARG A 48 -16.26 3.90 4.17
CA ARG A 48 -14.80 3.75 3.99
C ARG A 48 -14.22 2.78 5.02
N MET A 49 -14.63 2.88 6.28
CA MET A 49 -14.23 1.92 7.32
C MET A 49 -14.72 0.50 7.01
N LEU A 50 -15.97 0.32 6.60
CA LEU A 50 -16.50 -0.99 6.19
C LEU A 50 -15.75 -1.56 4.98
N ARG A 51 -15.34 -0.70 4.03
CA ARG A 51 -14.51 -1.12 2.90
C ARG A 51 -13.13 -1.60 3.34
N LEU A 52 -12.49 -0.91 4.29
CA LEU A 52 -11.21 -1.35 4.88
C LEU A 52 -11.38 -2.66 5.67
N VAL A 53 -12.48 -2.82 6.40
CA VAL A 53 -12.80 -4.07 7.09
C VAL A 53 -13.03 -5.23 6.12
N ARG A 54 -13.62 -5.00 4.94
CA ARG A 54 -13.69 -6.03 3.88
C ARG A 54 -12.30 -6.49 3.44
N VAL A 55 -11.32 -5.58 3.34
CA VAL A 55 -9.93 -5.94 3.03
C VAL A 55 -9.32 -6.78 4.17
N LEU A 56 -9.61 -6.45 5.43
CA LEU A 56 -9.17 -7.24 6.58
C LEU A 56 -9.73 -8.66 6.57
N ARG A 57 -10.92 -8.92 6.00
CA ARG A 57 -11.42 -10.29 5.81
C ARG A 57 -10.56 -11.14 4.88
N LEU A 58 -9.84 -10.52 3.93
CA LEU A 58 -8.89 -11.24 3.07
C LEU A 58 -7.71 -11.82 3.87
N THR A 59 -7.40 -11.26 5.05
CA THR A 59 -6.42 -11.85 5.96
C THR A 59 -6.86 -13.22 6.48
N ARG A 60 -8.17 -13.53 6.48
CA ARG A 60 -8.64 -14.89 6.79
C ARG A 60 -8.34 -15.86 5.65
N MET A 61 -8.30 -15.39 4.41
CA MET A 61 -7.93 -16.23 3.27
C MET A 61 -6.46 -16.63 3.29
N THR A 62 -5.59 -15.92 4.01
CA THR A 62 -4.20 -16.37 4.21
C THR A 62 -4.11 -17.65 5.04
N LYS A 63 -5.14 -17.99 5.84
CA LYS A 63 -5.24 -19.30 6.49
C LYS A 63 -5.51 -20.41 5.47
N LEU A 64 -6.26 -20.14 4.40
CA LEU A 64 -6.46 -21.08 3.28
C LEU A 64 -5.16 -21.27 2.50
N LEU A 65 -4.38 -20.20 2.29
CA LEU A 65 -3.06 -20.29 1.65
C LEU A 65 -2.07 -21.18 2.44
N ARG A 66 -2.28 -21.36 3.75
CA ARG A 66 -1.49 -22.28 4.59
C ARG A 66 -1.95 -23.74 4.49
N ALA A 67 -3.20 -23.99 4.11
CA ALA A 67 -3.68 -25.35 3.87
C ALA A 67 -3.00 -25.99 2.64
N CYS A 68 -2.46 -25.16 1.73
CA CYS A 68 -1.67 -25.58 0.58
C CYS A 68 -0.16 -25.39 0.85
N PRO A 69 0.59 -26.45 1.19
CA PRO A 69 2.02 -26.35 1.49
C PRO A 69 2.86 -25.86 0.30
N GLU A 70 2.42 -26.07 -0.94
CA GLU A 70 3.12 -25.60 -2.15
C GLU A 70 3.19 -24.07 -2.21
N LEU A 71 2.07 -23.39 -1.96
CA LEU A 71 2.03 -21.93 -1.97
C LEU A 71 2.89 -21.32 -0.86
N MET A 72 2.96 -22.02 0.29
CA MET A 72 3.80 -21.62 1.39
C MET A 72 5.29 -21.56 1.02
N ILE A 73 5.76 -22.50 0.20
CA ILE A 73 7.14 -22.56 -0.26
C ILE A 73 7.44 -21.37 -1.18
N VAL A 74 6.53 -21.06 -2.10
CA VAL A 74 6.65 -19.92 -3.01
C VAL A 74 6.71 -18.59 -2.23
N LEU A 75 5.83 -18.42 -1.24
CA LEU A 75 5.83 -17.22 -0.39
C LEU A 75 7.11 -17.06 0.43
N LYS A 76 7.66 -18.16 0.95
CA LYS A 76 8.96 -18.14 1.63
C LYS A 76 10.09 -17.74 0.66
N GLY A 77 10.09 -18.30 -0.54
CA GLY A 77 11.04 -17.92 -1.60
C GLY A 77 10.96 -16.43 -1.95
N LEU A 78 9.75 -15.90 -2.08
CA LEU A 78 9.51 -14.48 -2.31
C LEU A 78 10.01 -13.62 -1.13
N ALA A 79 9.77 -14.05 0.12
CA ALA A 79 10.26 -13.35 1.30
C ALA A 79 11.79 -13.24 1.32
N TYR A 80 12.50 -14.31 0.95
CA TYR A 80 13.95 -14.26 0.80
C TYR A 80 14.39 -13.32 -0.33
N ALA A 81 13.71 -13.37 -1.48
CA ALA A 81 13.99 -12.48 -2.61
C ALA A 81 13.73 -11.00 -2.28
N THR A 82 12.82 -10.72 -1.35
CA THR A 82 12.43 -9.35 -0.95
C THR A 82 13.65 -8.55 -0.45
N ARG A 83 14.61 -9.20 0.23
CA ARG A 83 15.86 -8.55 0.66
C ARG A 83 16.63 -7.99 -0.54
N SER A 84 16.82 -8.79 -1.58
CA SER A 84 17.53 -8.33 -2.78
C SER A 84 16.74 -7.26 -3.52
N VAL A 85 15.43 -7.46 -3.69
CA VAL A 85 14.55 -6.48 -4.35
C VAL A 85 14.56 -5.13 -3.64
N SER A 86 14.64 -5.11 -2.31
CA SER A 86 14.72 -3.85 -1.54
C SER A 86 15.98 -3.03 -1.83
N VAL A 87 17.11 -3.69 -2.07
CA VAL A 87 18.36 -3.02 -2.45
C VAL A 87 18.25 -2.43 -3.85
N PHE A 88 17.70 -3.19 -4.81
CA PHE A 88 17.43 -2.69 -6.16
C PHE A 88 16.48 -1.50 -6.16
N PHE A 89 15.41 -1.59 -5.38
CA PHE A 89 14.46 -0.49 -5.22
C PHE A 89 15.13 0.77 -4.65
N GLY A 90 16.02 0.62 -3.65
CA GLY A 90 16.81 1.72 -3.11
C GLY A 90 17.73 2.38 -4.14
N VAL A 91 18.49 1.59 -4.90
CA VAL A 91 19.36 2.09 -5.98
C VAL A 91 18.54 2.85 -7.02
N TRP A 92 17.36 2.33 -7.35
CA TRP A 92 16.49 2.93 -8.34
C TRP A 92 15.88 4.26 -7.88
N MET A 93 15.51 4.39 -6.61
CA MET A 93 15.09 5.67 -6.03
C MET A 93 16.20 6.72 -6.09
N ILE A 94 17.46 6.33 -5.85
CA ILE A 94 18.62 7.22 -5.98
C ILE A 94 18.81 7.67 -7.44
N LEU A 95 18.62 6.76 -8.40
CA LEU A 95 18.71 7.07 -9.82
C LEU A 95 17.63 8.07 -10.25
N ILE A 96 16.38 7.86 -9.84
CA ILE A 96 15.28 8.79 -10.11
C ILE A 96 15.56 10.17 -9.50
N TYR A 97 16.10 10.22 -8.28
CA TYR A 97 16.52 11.48 -7.67
C TYR A 97 17.59 12.18 -8.51
N PHE A 98 18.67 11.47 -8.90
CA PHE A 98 19.73 12.05 -9.72
C PHE A 98 19.20 12.58 -11.06
N CYS A 99 18.38 11.79 -11.76
CA CYS A 99 17.73 12.22 -12.99
C CYS A 99 16.83 13.44 -12.76
N SER A 100 16.06 13.49 -11.67
CA SER A 100 15.17 14.61 -11.37
C SER A 100 15.92 15.93 -11.19
N VAL A 101 17.09 15.91 -10.54
CA VAL A 101 17.95 17.08 -10.38
C VAL A 101 18.55 17.52 -11.71
N MET A 102 19.00 16.58 -12.54
CA MET A 102 19.51 16.87 -13.89
C MET A 102 18.44 17.48 -14.79
N PHE A 103 17.23 16.91 -14.82
CA PHE A 103 16.13 17.45 -15.60
C PHE A 103 15.72 18.84 -15.13
N ARG A 104 15.76 19.11 -13.82
CA ARG A 104 15.50 20.45 -13.28
C ARG A 104 16.58 21.45 -13.73
N LEU A 105 17.85 21.05 -13.67
CA LEU A 105 18.96 21.89 -14.11
C LEU A 105 18.91 22.21 -15.61
N PHE A 106 18.46 21.26 -16.44
CA PHE A 106 18.27 21.49 -17.87
C PHE A 106 16.97 22.25 -18.21
N ALA A 107 15.96 22.15 -17.36
CA ALA A 107 14.68 22.85 -17.55
C ALA A 107 14.75 24.33 -17.13
N ASP A 108 15.66 24.70 -16.22
CA ASP A 108 15.94 26.08 -15.82
C ASP A 108 16.38 26.92 -17.03
N GLY A 109 15.47 27.75 -17.53
CA GLY A 109 15.68 28.61 -18.71
C GLY A 109 14.91 28.20 -19.98
N SER A 110 14.13 27.12 -19.95
CA SER A 110 13.28 26.70 -21.07
C SER A 110 11.78 26.97 -20.81
N GLU A 111 10.98 27.25 -21.85
CA GLU A 111 9.51 27.40 -21.72
C GLU A 111 8.82 26.13 -21.18
N ILE A 112 9.48 24.98 -21.27
CA ILE A 112 9.03 23.68 -20.75
C ILE A 112 9.12 23.63 -19.21
N GLY A 113 10.05 24.39 -18.61
CA GLY A 113 10.20 24.52 -17.16
C GLY A 113 9.06 25.28 -16.48
N ALA A 114 8.29 26.07 -17.24
CA ALA A 114 7.12 26.78 -16.74
C ALA A 114 5.86 25.88 -16.61
N ALA A 115 5.91 24.65 -17.13
CA ALA A 115 4.85 23.69 -16.92
C ALA A 115 4.95 23.13 -15.48
N ALA A 116 3.81 23.07 -14.77
CA ALA A 116 3.67 22.67 -13.36
C ALA A 116 4.26 21.29 -12.98
N TYR A 117 4.82 20.56 -13.93
CA TYR A 117 5.53 19.30 -13.72
C TYR A 117 6.92 19.49 -13.07
N PHE A 118 7.59 20.64 -13.25
CA PHE A 118 8.98 20.85 -12.83
C PHE A 118 9.21 21.78 -11.61
N ASP A 119 8.14 22.18 -10.91
CA ASP A 119 8.22 23.15 -9.80
C ASP A 119 9.09 22.67 -8.61
N SER A 120 8.99 21.38 -8.27
CA SER A 120 9.75 20.80 -7.16
C SER A 120 10.44 19.51 -7.58
N VAL A 121 11.58 19.21 -6.94
CA VAL A 121 12.33 17.94 -7.17
C VAL A 121 11.39 16.75 -6.98
N LEU A 122 10.49 16.79 -6.00
CA LEU A 122 9.52 15.73 -5.74
C LEU A 122 8.49 15.58 -6.88
N SER A 123 8.03 16.69 -7.47
CA SER A 123 7.13 16.68 -8.63
C SER A 123 7.80 16.06 -9.86
N VAL A 124 9.08 16.39 -10.08
CA VAL A 124 9.88 15.81 -11.17
C VAL A 124 10.15 14.33 -10.93
N MET A 125 10.45 13.94 -9.69
CA MET A 125 10.59 12.52 -9.32
C MET A 125 9.29 11.74 -9.56
N ASN A 126 8.12 12.29 -9.20
CA ASN A 126 6.83 11.66 -9.45
C ASN A 126 6.53 11.55 -10.95
N THR A 127 6.84 12.61 -11.70
CA THR A 127 6.67 12.62 -13.16
C THR A 127 7.57 11.60 -13.83
N LEU A 128 8.84 11.50 -13.44
CA LEU A 128 9.79 10.49 -13.93
C LEU A 128 9.39 9.07 -13.52
N PHE A 129 8.90 8.89 -12.31
CA PHE A 129 8.42 7.59 -11.84
C PHE A 129 7.18 7.13 -12.61
N LEU A 130 6.15 7.98 -12.69
CA LEU A 130 4.90 7.63 -13.36
C LEU A 130 5.08 7.55 -14.87
N ARG A 131 5.62 8.58 -15.51
CA ARG A 131 5.73 8.60 -16.99
C ARG A 131 6.93 7.84 -17.52
N GLY A 132 8.03 7.76 -16.77
CA GLY A 132 9.24 7.07 -17.21
C GLY A 132 9.15 5.56 -16.98
N ILE A 133 8.71 5.14 -15.80
CA ILE A 133 8.68 3.72 -15.44
C ILE A 133 7.30 3.12 -15.66
N PHE A 134 6.27 3.77 -15.10
CA PHE A 134 4.90 3.27 -15.18
C PHE A 134 4.14 3.92 -16.35
N SER A 135 4.81 4.14 -17.48
CA SER A 135 4.27 4.90 -18.62
C SER A 135 2.89 4.41 -19.06
N GLN A 136 2.70 3.09 -19.09
CA GLN A 136 1.44 2.45 -19.49
C GLN A 136 0.28 2.69 -18.52
N ASN A 137 0.58 2.86 -17.22
CA ASN A 137 -0.44 3.09 -16.19
C ASN A 137 -0.46 4.54 -15.71
N ALA A 138 0.40 5.40 -16.26
CA ALA A 138 0.56 6.78 -15.84
C ALA A 138 -0.75 7.55 -16.00
N ASP A 139 -1.41 7.42 -17.15
CA ASP A 139 -2.66 8.13 -17.43
C ASP A 139 -3.81 7.66 -16.53
N PHE A 140 -3.84 6.37 -16.20
CA PHE A 140 -4.81 5.83 -15.24
C PHE A 140 -4.56 6.37 -13.82
N ILE A 141 -3.31 6.35 -13.35
CA ILE A 141 -2.92 6.82 -12.01
C ILE A 141 -3.11 8.34 -11.88
N ILE A 142 -2.77 9.10 -12.92
CA ILE A 142 -3.01 10.54 -12.97
C ILE A 142 -4.52 10.80 -13.01
N GLY A 143 -5.29 10.02 -13.77
CA GLY A 143 -6.75 10.13 -13.83
C GLY A 143 -7.44 9.90 -12.49
N ILE A 144 -7.00 8.93 -11.67
CA ILE A 144 -7.53 8.75 -10.31
C ILE A 144 -7.06 9.83 -9.33
N THR A 145 -5.94 10.51 -9.62
CA THR A 145 -5.36 11.54 -8.75
C THR A 145 -5.90 12.94 -9.09
N SER A 146 -6.26 13.19 -10.36
CA SER A 146 -6.88 14.44 -10.82
C SER A 146 -8.40 14.47 -10.62
N VAL A 147 -9.02 13.32 -10.38
CA VAL A 147 -10.38 13.27 -9.84
C VAL A 147 -10.25 13.55 -8.36
N ASP A 148 -10.47 14.80 -7.98
CA ASP A 148 -10.38 15.26 -6.60
C ASP A 148 -11.16 14.35 -5.63
N PRO A 149 -10.68 14.21 -4.38
CA PRO A 149 -11.35 13.46 -3.35
C PRO A 149 -12.52 14.29 -2.81
N TRP A 150 -13.72 14.05 -3.35
CA TRP A 150 -14.99 14.65 -2.90
C TRP A 150 -15.11 16.16 -3.17
#